data_AF-A0A936D630-F1
#
_entry.id   AF-A0A936D630-F1
#
_cell.length_a   1.000
_cell.length_b   1.000
_cell.length_c   1.000
_cell.angle_alpha   90.00
_cell.angle_beta   90.00
_cell.angle_gamma   90.00
#
_symmetry.space_group_name_H-M   'P 1'
#
loop_
_entity.id
_entity.type
_entity.pdbx_description
1 polymer ?
#
loop_
_entity_poly.entity_id
_entity_poly.type
_entity_poly.pdbx_seq_one_letter_code
_entity_poly.pdbx_strand_id
1 'polypeptide(L)'
;MDPLETKRNGYSLADCAEIMTRLSALKTEHGEPGHRGPFQQFLRSKGLTENAWAGVWNDWYQVMQADPQLAAKFHGYQAQLQQRQLMANQPNVAGDALEGVTLETFAKISAQIQTGAAVEGLVAGEGLSMAQWQRGQAAWGQKMGSISPTDPIMIQFGQLYQKWSPNHQAMVEASTAAILEDAANREGRGGGMSKTLDLDNAEEFFNHADVRVRARGVREMIRVWDLGSQKRGDARMRALTQRAYDEAIRILSYGAGDDRPGIMALDRPADAMEIHAWSAIADQEEAQQGTTDLVISPIKDLAAEKFMTPQQSEQARAALGHAIARLQPRAQRVEQAFGSTRDELKRTQLRSLIDGYRSTLGDLQDALNDWEYNPPETAATAAAASVSPSFGSPSPSAAIAVPTPSSGFMAVLKSLPIIGPLLRMLGL
;
A
#
# COMPACT_ATOMS: atom_id res chain seq x y z
N MET A 1 -15.41 -24.40 21.37
CA MET A 1 -14.30 -24.86 20.50
C MET A 1 -13.51 -23.64 20.13
N ASP A 2 -12.18 -23.72 20.20
CA ASP A 2 -11.34 -22.64 19.69
C ASP A 2 -11.65 -22.47 18.19
N PRO A 3 -12.06 -21.26 17.72
CA PRO A 3 -12.25 -20.99 16.29
C PRO A 3 -11.04 -21.40 15.44
N LEU A 4 -9.85 -21.47 16.05
CA LEU A 4 -8.59 -21.87 15.41
C LEU A 4 -8.48 -23.35 15.07
N GLU A 5 -9.18 -24.22 15.80
CA GLU A 5 -9.19 -25.66 15.51
C GLU A 5 -10.37 -26.06 14.62
N THR A 6 -11.23 -25.10 14.28
CA THR A 6 -12.42 -25.35 13.46
C THR A 6 -12.02 -25.50 12.00
N LYS A 7 -12.11 -26.73 11.48
CA LYS A 7 -11.94 -26.99 10.06
C LYS A 7 -13.21 -26.62 9.31
N ARG A 8 -13.09 -25.84 8.25
CA ARG A 8 -14.18 -25.55 7.30
C ARG A 8 -13.91 -26.30 6.02
N ASN A 9 -14.86 -27.16 5.61
CA ASN A 9 -14.70 -28.08 4.49
C ASN A 9 -13.41 -28.94 4.56
N GLY A 10 -12.96 -29.28 5.76
CA GLY A 10 -11.76 -30.09 6.00
C GLY A 10 -10.45 -29.31 6.11
N TYR A 11 -10.44 -28.00 5.88
CA TYR A 11 -9.25 -27.15 5.88
C TYR A 11 -9.27 -26.13 7.03
N SER A 12 -8.13 -25.97 7.68
CA SER A 12 -7.91 -24.97 8.73
C SER A 12 -7.53 -23.60 8.15
N LEU A 13 -7.53 -22.57 8.99
CA LEU A 13 -7.04 -21.24 8.64
C LEU A 13 -5.56 -21.26 8.23
N ALA A 14 -4.76 -22.10 8.89
CA ALA A 14 -3.34 -22.29 8.57
C ALA A 14 -3.14 -22.95 7.20
N ASP A 15 -3.97 -23.94 6.84
CA ASP A 15 -3.95 -24.54 5.50
C ASP A 15 -4.28 -23.50 4.42
N CYS A 16 -5.26 -22.63 4.70
CA CYS A 16 -5.62 -21.55 3.79
C CYS A 16 -4.47 -20.55 3.62
N ALA A 17 -3.77 -20.20 4.70
CA ALA A 17 -2.60 -19.33 4.64
C ALA A 17 -1.47 -19.96 3.80
N GLU A 18 -1.21 -21.27 3.95
CA GLU A 18 -0.25 -22.01 3.13
C GLU A 18 -0.60 -21.96 1.64
N ILE A 19 -1.86 -22.23 1.30
CA ILE A 19 -2.32 -22.25 -0.09
C ILE A 19 -2.22 -20.86 -0.72
N MET A 20 -2.64 -19.81 0.01
CA MET A 20 -2.56 -18.43 -0.46
C MET A 20 -1.10 -17.95 -0.60
N THR A 21 -0.23 -18.28 0.35
CA THR A 21 1.20 -17.95 0.24
C THR A 21 1.83 -18.64 -0.97
N ARG A 22 1.48 -19.92 -1.24
CA ARG A 22 1.98 -20.61 -2.44
C ARG A 22 1.43 -20.01 -3.73
N LEU A 23 0.17 -19.59 -3.76
CA LEU A 23 -0.40 -18.87 -4.90
C LEU A 23 0.39 -17.59 -5.21
N SER A 24 0.66 -16.77 -4.18
CA SER A 24 1.45 -15.54 -4.33
C SER A 24 2.89 -15.83 -4.81
N ALA A 25 3.53 -16.87 -4.29
CA ALA A 25 4.86 -17.28 -4.73
C ALA A 25 4.85 -17.70 -6.21
N LEU A 26 3.88 -18.51 -6.63
CA LEU A 26 3.75 -18.95 -8.03
C LEU A 26 3.44 -17.79 -8.98
N LYS A 27 2.62 -16.83 -8.56
CA LYS A 27 2.40 -15.58 -9.31
C LYS A 27 3.68 -14.76 -9.46
N THR A 28 4.52 -14.75 -8.43
CA THR A 28 5.82 -14.07 -8.46
C THR A 28 6.81 -14.80 -9.38
N GLU A 29 6.85 -16.13 -9.31
CA GLU A 29 7.74 -16.99 -10.10
C GLU A 29 7.37 -17.02 -11.60
N HIS A 30 6.07 -17.08 -11.92
CA HIS A 30 5.59 -17.36 -13.29
C HIS A 30 4.76 -16.22 -13.92
N GLY A 31 4.40 -15.20 -13.15
CA GLY A 31 3.48 -14.13 -13.57
C GLY A 31 2.00 -14.55 -13.62
N GLU A 32 1.12 -13.57 -13.73
CA GLU A 32 -0.34 -13.78 -13.82
C GLU A 32 -0.79 -14.79 -14.89
N PRO A 33 -0.30 -14.79 -16.14
CA PRO A 33 -0.74 -15.78 -17.12
C PRO A 33 -0.12 -17.18 -16.89
N GLY A 34 1.05 -17.27 -16.24
CA GLY A 34 1.83 -18.51 -16.13
C GLY A 34 1.57 -19.35 -14.88
N HIS A 35 1.04 -18.77 -13.80
CA HIS A 35 0.96 -19.44 -12.50
C HIS A 35 -0.12 -20.53 -12.38
N ARG A 36 -1.15 -20.51 -13.25
CA ARG A 36 -2.34 -21.38 -13.11
C ARG A 36 -2.01 -22.86 -13.13
N GLY A 37 -1.22 -23.31 -14.10
CA GLY A 37 -0.82 -24.72 -14.22
C GLY A 37 -0.11 -25.26 -12.97
N PRO A 38 0.98 -24.60 -12.52
CA PRO A 38 1.65 -24.92 -11.25
C PRO A 38 0.71 -24.88 -10.03
N PHE A 39 -0.20 -23.91 -9.96
CA PHE A 39 -1.13 -23.79 -8.84
C PHE A 39 -2.13 -24.94 -8.80
N GLN A 40 -2.68 -25.33 -9.95
CA GLN A 40 -3.56 -26.51 -10.06
C GLN A 40 -2.87 -27.81 -9.66
N GLN A 41 -1.57 -27.94 -9.95
CA GLN A 41 -0.78 -29.10 -9.52
C GLN A 41 -0.61 -29.10 -7.99
N PHE A 42 -0.35 -27.94 -7.39
CA PHE A 42 -0.26 -27.80 -5.95
C PHE A 42 -1.60 -28.05 -5.24
N LEU A 43 -2.72 -27.52 -5.75
CA LEU A 43 -4.04 -27.83 -5.19
C LEU A 43 -4.33 -29.33 -5.24
N ARG A 44 -4.00 -30.01 -6.35
CA ARG A 44 -4.15 -31.46 -6.46
C ARG A 44 -3.32 -32.23 -5.43
N SER A 45 -2.11 -31.76 -5.09
CA SER A 45 -1.32 -32.40 -4.02
C SER A 45 -1.94 -32.21 -2.62
N LYS A 46 -2.79 -31.19 -2.46
CA LYS A 46 -3.62 -30.96 -1.27
C LYS A 46 -5.00 -31.61 -1.33
N GLY A 47 -5.29 -32.41 -2.37
CA GLY A 47 -6.58 -33.06 -2.58
C GLY A 47 -7.69 -32.13 -3.07
N LEU A 48 -7.35 -30.95 -3.60
CA LEU A 48 -8.28 -29.91 -4.03
C LEU A 48 -8.32 -29.75 -5.55
N THR A 49 -9.50 -29.33 -6.04
CA THR A 49 -9.66 -28.67 -7.35
C THR A 49 -9.77 -27.16 -7.13
N GLU A 50 -9.60 -26.35 -8.18
CA GLU A 50 -9.78 -24.89 -8.07
C GLU A 50 -11.17 -24.50 -7.56
N ASN A 51 -12.22 -25.17 -8.05
CA ASN A 51 -13.59 -24.90 -7.60
C ASN A 51 -13.80 -25.27 -6.12
N ALA A 52 -13.23 -26.39 -5.67
CA ALA A 52 -13.29 -26.78 -4.27
C ALA A 52 -12.53 -25.78 -3.38
N TRP A 53 -11.35 -25.34 -3.83
CA TRP A 53 -10.58 -24.31 -3.15
C TRP A 53 -11.34 -22.98 -3.06
N ALA A 54 -11.97 -22.53 -4.14
CA ALA A 54 -12.77 -21.30 -4.12
C ALA A 54 -13.90 -21.36 -3.08
N GLY A 55 -14.58 -22.51 -2.95
CA GLY A 55 -15.57 -22.73 -1.89
C GLY A 55 -14.97 -22.63 -0.48
N VAL A 56 -13.87 -23.34 -0.22
CA VAL A 56 -13.14 -23.28 1.07
C VAL A 56 -12.72 -21.85 1.41
N TRP A 57 -12.14 -21.14 0.44
CA TRP A 57 -11.66 -19.77 0.63
C TRP A 57 -12.80 -18.79 0.89
N ASN A 58 -13.87 -18.85 0.10
CA ASN A 58 -15.03 -17.97 0.28
C ASN A 58 -15.64 -18.14 1.68
N ASP A 59 -15.77 -19.38 2.15
CA ASP A 59 -16.29 -19.67 3.50
C ASP A 59 -15.40 -19.08 4.59
N TRP A 60 -14.07 -19.22 4.47
CA TRP A 60 -13.13 -18.62 5.42
C TRP A 60 -13.12 -17.10 5.34
N TYR A 61 -13.16 -16.54 4.14
CA TYR A 61 -13.15 -15.10 3.89
C TYR A 61 -14.36 -14.41 4.51
N GLN A 62 -15.56 -14.98 4.38
CA GLN A 62 -16.77 -14.45 5.03
C GLN A 62 -16.63 -14.38 6.56
N VAL A 63 -15.98 -15.38 7.15
CA VAL A 63 -15.80 -15.44 8.61
C VAL A 63 -14.73 -14.46 9.07
N MET A 64 -13.64 -14.33 8.30
CA MET A 64 -12.59 -13.34 8.56
C MET A 64 -13.11 -11.90 8.41
N GLN A 65 -14.02 -11.63 7.46
CA GLN A 65 -14.70 -10.33 7.38
C GLN A 65 -15.52 -10.03 8.63
N ALA A 66 -16.14 -11.04 9.23
CA ALA A 66 -16.95 -10.89 10.43
C ALA A 66 -16.13 -10.85 11.73
N ASP A 67 -14.86 -11.31 11.70
CA ASP A 67 -13.99 -11.41 12.87
C ASP A 67 -12.55 -10.93 12.54
N PRO A 68 -12.22 -9.66 12.86
CA PRO A 68 -10.89 -9.09 12.64
C PRO A 68 -9.76 -9.82 13.38
N GLN A 69 -10.05 -10.47 14.51
CA GLN A 69 -9.04 -11.24 15.25
C GLN A 69 -8.66 -12.51 14.49
N LEU A 70 -9.63 -13.14 13.84
CA LEU A 70 -9.39 -14.31 13.01
C LEU A 70 -8.63 -13.93 11.73
N ALA A 71 -8.98 -12.81 11.10
CA ALA A 71 -8.23 -12.25 9.99
C ALA A 71 -6.77 -11.97 10.39
N ALA A 72 -6.54 -11.35 11.56
CA ALA A 72 -5.19 -11.08 12.04
C ALA A 72 -4.35 -12.35 12.22
N LYS A 73 -4.95 -13.43 12.71
CA LYS A 73 -4.28 -14.73 12.83
C LYS A 73 -3.96 -15.37 11.49
N PHE A 74 -4.87 -15.28 10.51
CA PHE A 74 -4.60 -15.72 9.14
C PHE A 74 -3.35 -15.05 8.57
N HIS A 75 -3.29 -13.72 8.69
CA HIS A 75 -2.14 -12.97 8.24
C HIS A 75 -0.88 -13.28 9.06
N GLY A 76 -1.00 -13.53 10.36
CA GLY A 76 0.09 -14.06 11.19
C GLY A 76 0.65 -15.40 10.67
N TYR A 77 -0.20 -16.30 10.16
CA TYR A 77 0.27 -17.53 9.51
C TYR A 77 0.96 -17.26 8.17
N GLN A 78 0.39 -16.38 7.33
CA GLN A 78 1.01 -16.00 6.06
C GLN A 78 2.39 -15.40 6.27
N ALA A 79 2.49 -14.49 7.24
CA ALA A 79 3.72 -13.86 7.69
C ALA A 79 4.82 -14.90 8.00
N GLN A 80 4.49 -15.86 8.88
CA GLN A 80 5.43 -16.91 9.29
C GLN A 80 5.85 -17.82 8.13
N LEU A 81 4.95 -18.07 7.17
CA LEU A 81 5.24 -18.90 6.00
C LEU A 81 6.14 -18.17 5.00
N GLN A 82 5.85 -16.91 4.69
CA GLN A 82 6.69 -16.08 3.82
C GLN A 82 8.07 -15.88 4.44
N GLN A 83 8.14 -15.62 5.75
CA GLN A 83 9.39 -15.52 6.46
C GLN A 83 10.21 -16.81 6.39
N ARG A 84 9.58 -17.98 6.52
CA ARG A 84 10.26 -19.28 6.34
C ARG A 84 10.79 -19.46 4.91
N GLN A 85 10.05 -19.02 3.91
CA GLN A 85 10.49 -19.09 2.51
C GLN A 85 11.71 -18.20 2.25
N LEU A 86 11.69 -16.96 2.76
CA LEU A 86 12.84 -16.05 2.68
C LEU A 86 14.09 -16.65 3.34
N MET A 87 13.94 -17.41 4.42
CA MET A 87 15.05 -18.04 5.13
C MET A 87 15.58 -19.31 4.50
N ALA A 88 14.76 -20.05 3.75
CA ALA A 88 15.16 -21.35 3.22
C ALA A 88 16.45 -21.28 2.38
N ASN A 89 16.74 -20.11 1.80
CA ASN A 89 17.90 -19.86 0.95
C ASN A 89 18.94 -18.92 1.58
N GLN A 90 18.79 -18.52 2.84
CA GLN A 90 19.69 -17.57 3.48
C GLN A 90 20.69 -18.23 4.43
N PRO A 91 21.93 -17.71 4.52
CA PRO A 91 22.94 -18.22 5.44
C PRO A 91 22.50 -17.96 6.89
N ASN A 92 22.71 -18.94 7.77
CA ASN A 92 22.53 -18.75 9.21
C ASN A 92 23.66 -17.86 9.76
N VAL A 93 23.29 -16.66 10.23
CA VAL A 93 24.19 -15.63 10.78
C VAL A 93 23.93 -15.38 12.28
N ALA A 94 23.13 -16.22 12.94
CA ALA A 94 22.83 -16.08 14.37
C ALA A 94 24.10 -16.11 15.26
N GLY A 95 25.12 -16.84 14.80
CA GLY A 95 26.43 -16.95 15.46
C GLY A 95 27.43 -15.85 15.08
N ASP A 96 27.13 -15.00 14.09
CA ASP A 96 28.02 -13.90 13.70
C ASP A 96 28.17 -12.95 14.88
N ALA A 97 29.39 -12.47 15.12
CA ALA A 97 29.72 -11.62 16.26
C ALA A 97 30.37 -10.32 15.82
N LEU A 98 29.89 -9.21 16.40
CA LEU A 98 30.53 -7.90 16.32
C LEU A 98 30.98 -7.50 17.72
N GLU A 99 32.24 -7.09 17.88
CA GLU A 99 32.83 -6.73 19.18
C GLU A 99 32.67 -7.84 20.25
N GLY A 100 32.65 -9.10 19.81
CA GLY A 100 32.45 -10.27 20.68
C GLY A 100 31.02 -10.45 21.20
N VAL A 101 30.02 -9.77 20.62
CA VAL A 101 28.60 -9.97 20.91
C VAL A 101 27.94 -10.61 19.69
N THR A 102 27.42 -11.83 19.85
CA THR A 102 26.73 -12.54 18.76
C THR A 102 25.38 -11.90 18.43
N LEU A 103 24.86 -12.15 17.23
CA LEU A 103 23.54 -11.69 16.83
C LEU A 103 22.44 -12.25 17.76
N GLU A 104 22.52 -13.53 18.15
CA GLU A 104 21.59 -14.14 19.10
C GLU A 104 21.64 -13.49 20.48
N THR A 105 22.84 -13.28 21.04
CA THR A 105 22.98 -12.60 22.34
C THR A 105 22.48 -11.16 22.27
N PHE A 106 22.78 -10.44 21.18
CA PHE A 106 22.29 -9.10 20.95
C PHE A 106 20.75 -9.04 20.90
N ALA A 107 20.12 -9.94 20.14
CA ALA A 107 18.67 -10.01 20.03
C ALA A 107 17.99 -10.39 21.34
N LYS A 108 18.53 -11.38 22.07
CA LYS A 108 18.00 -11.84 23.37
C LYS A 108 18.01 -10.74 24.42
N ILE A 109 19.16 -10.09 24.63
CA ILE A 109 19.28 -8.98 25.58
C ILE A 109 18.33 -7.84 25.17
N SER A 110 18.31 -7.47 23.88
CA SER A 110 17.43 -6.40 23.38
C SER A 110 15.94 -6.68 23.63
N ALA A 111 15.50 -7.92 23.43
CA ALA A 111 14.11 -8.32 23.66
C ALA A 111 13.76 -8.30 25.15
N GLN A 112 14.67 -8.77 26.01
CA GLN A 112 14.45 -8.83 27.46
C GLN A 112 14.49 -7.45 28.13
N ILE A 113 15.25 -6.50 27.59
CA ILE A 113 15.25 -5.10 28.07
C ILE A 113 13.83 -4.50 28.01
N GLN A 114 13.04 -4.83 26.99
CA GLN A 114 11.65 -4.32 26.87
C GLN A 114 10.72 -4.78 27.99
N THR A 115 11.09 -5.86 28.70
CA THR A 115 10.30 -6.38 29.82
C THR A 115 10.55 -5.63 31.12
N GLY A 116 11.44 -4.61 31.10
CA GLY A 116 11.87 -3.88 32.29
C GLY A 116 12.96 -4.60 33.10
N ALA A 117 13.51 -5.70 32.58
CA ALA A 117 14.64 -6.39 33.22
C ALA A 117 15.90 -5.50 33.22
N ALA A 118 16.66 -5.57 34.32
CA ALA A 118 17.87 -4.79 34.49
C ALA A 118 18.96 -5.23 33.50
N VAL A 119 19.42 -4.29 32.66
CA VAL A 119 20.34 -4.54 31.55
C VAL A 119 21.64 -5.18 32.05
N GLU A 120 22.17 -4.72 33.18
CA GLU A 120 23.41 -5.23 33.77
C GLU A 120 23.32 -6.72 34.11
N GLY A 121 22.17 -7.16 34.62
CA GLY A 121 21.92 -8.57 34.95
C GLY A 121 21.80 -9.44 33.71
N LEU A 122 21.16 -8.94 32.65
CA LEU A 122 21.04 -9.63 31.37
C LEU A 122 22.39 -9.80 30.69
N VAL A 123 23.18 -8.72 30.64
CA VAL A 123 24.52 -8.70 30.04
C VAL A 123 25.46 -9.65 30.78
N ALA A 124 25.47 -9.60 32.12
CA ALA A 124 26.28 -10.52 32.92
C ALA A 124 25.83 -11.99 32.76
N GLY A 125 24.52 -12.25 32.62
CA GLY A 125 23.96 -13.59 32.39
C GLY A 125 24.43 -14.23 31.08
N GLU A 126 24.77 -13.42 30.09
CA GLU A 126 25.35 -13.87 28.81
C GLU A 126 26.89 -13.89 28.83
N GLY A 127 27.51 -13.68 30.00
CA GLY A 127 28.97 -13.70 30.17
C GLY A 127 29.68 -12.46 29.60
N LEU A 128 28.95 -11.37 29.34
CA LEU A 128 29.50 -10.15 28.79
C LEU A 128 29.79 -9.12 29.89
N SER A 129 30.77 -8.25 29.65
CA SER A 129 30.93 -7.02 30.43
C SER A 129 30.04 -5.91 29.88
N MET A 130 29.62 -4.95 30.72
CA MET A 130 28.85 -3.79 30.25
C MET A 130 29.58 -2.97 29.18
N ALA A 131 30.91 -2.85 29.28
CA ALA A 131 31.71 -2.16 28.26
C ALA A 131 31.70 -2.91 26.92
N GLN A 132 31.74 -4.24 26.95
CA GLN A 132 31.65 -5.07 25.75
C GLN A 132 30.25 -5.00 25.14
N TRP A 133 29.20 -5.05 25.97
CA TRP A 133 27.82 -4.85 25.53
C TRP A 133 27.63 -3.51 24.81
N GLN A 134 28.11 -2.40 25.39
CA GLN A 134 27.97 -1.08 24.77
C GLN A 134 28.66 -0.99 23.40
N ARG A 135 29.85 -1.58 23.25
CA ARG A 135 30.54 -1.65 21.95
C ARG A 135 29.79 -2.52 20.95
N GLY A 136 29.36 -3.71 21.36
CA GLY A 136 28.57 -4.62 20.53
C GLY A 136 27.23 -4.01 20.10
N GLN A 137 26.52 -3.34 21.01
CA GLN A 137 25.28 -2.62 20.71
C GLN A 137 25.51 -1.52 19.68
N ALA A 138 26.57 -0.71 19.83
CA ALA A 138 26.90 0.33 18.86
C ALA A 138 27.26 -0.25 17.48
N ALA A 139 28.06 -1.32 17.44
CA ALA A 139 28.48 -1.99 16.21
C ALA A 139 27.28 -2.63 15.47
N TRP A 140 26.42 -3.35 16.20
CA TRP A 140 25.18 -3.90 15.65
C TRP A 140 24.23 -2.81 15.19
N GLY A 141 24.04 -1.75 15.96
CA GLY A 141 23.22 -0.60 15.57
C GLY A 141 23.71 0.07 14.29
N GLN A 142 25.03 0.26 14.15
CA GLN A 142 25.63 0.79 12.92
C GLN A 142 25.46 -0.18 11.74
N LYS A 143 25.73 -1.47 11.94
CA LYS A 143 25.61 -2.50 10.90
C LYS A 143 24.17 -2.57 10.40
N MET A 144 23.20 -2.74 11.30
CA MET A 144 21.78 -2.81 10.98
C MET A 144 21.23 -1.53 10.35
N GLY A 145 21.76 -0.36 10.74
CA GLY A 145 21.41 0.92 10.10
C GLY A 145 21.97 1.11 8.69
N SER A 146 22.81 0.18 8.20
CA SER A 146 23.49 0.29 6.90
C SER A 146 23.14 -0.82 5.90
N ILE A 147 22.41 -1.84 6.34
CA ILE A 147 22.04 -3.02 5.54
C ILE A 147 20.55 -3.01 5.21
N SER A 148 20.18 -3.75 4.16
CA SER A 148 18.78 -3.89 3.77
C SER A 148 17.96 -4.63 4.83
N PRO A 149 16.66 -4.33 5.03
CA PRO A 149 15.77 -5.16 5.85
C PRO A 149 15.64 -6.61 5.36
N THR A 150 15.99 -6.87 4.09
CA THR A 150 16.05 -8.20 3.49
C THR A 150 17.40 -8.90 3.69
N ASP A 151 18.39 -8.22 4.29
CA ASP A 151 19.68 -8.80 4.63
C ASP A 151 19.50 -9.92 5.68
N PRO A 152 20.23 -11.05 5.57
CA PRO A 152 20.14 -12.14 6.53
C PRO A 152 20.30 -11.74 7.99
N ILE A 153 21.12 -10.73 8.28
CA ILE A 153 21.30 -10.20 9.64
C ILE A 153 20.00 -9.58 10.15
N MET A 154 19.31 -8.78 9.34
CA MET A 154 18.07 -8.10 9.74
C MET A 154 16.94 -9.10 9.95
N ILE A 155 16.79 -10.06 9.04
CA ILE A 155 15.72 -11.04 9.13
C ILE A 155 15.93 -11.96 10.35
N GLN A 156 17.15 -12.46 10.56
CA GLN A 156 17.44 -13.32 11.71
C GLN A 156 17.39 -12.57 13.04
N PHE A 157 17.83 -11.31 13.09
CA PHE A 157 17.65 -10.48 14.28
C PHE A 157 16.16 -10.40 14.66
N GLY A 158 15.28 -10.11 13.70
CA GLY A 158 13.83 -10.05 13.95
C GLY A 158 13.27 -11.36 14.53
N GLN A 159 13.72 -12.51 14.02
CA GLN A 159 13.31 -13.83 14.52
C GLN A 159 13.82 -14.12 15.92
N LEU A 160 15.11 -13.89 16.15
CA LEU A 160 15.72 -14.10 17.46
C LEU A 160 15.07 -13.17 18.48
N TYR A 161 14.80 -11.92 18.10
CA TYR A 161 14.09 -10.97 18.94
C TYR A 161 12.68 -11.46 19.28
N GLN A 162 11.91 -11.92 18.29
CA GLN A 162 10.59 -12.51 18.51
C GLN A 162 10.63 -13.74 19.42
N LYS A 163 11.61 -14.65 19.23
CA LYS A 163 11.82 -15.84 20.05
C LYS A 163 12.02 -15.48 21.53
N TRP A 164 12.70 -14.37 21.81
CA TRP A 164 13.05 -13.93 23.17
C TRP A 164 12.13 -12.85 23.75
N SER A 165 11.20 -12.31 22.96
CA SER A 165 10.26 -11.27 23.38
C SER A 165 8.95 -11.90 23.88
N PRO A 166 8.68 -11.85 25.21
CA PRO A 166 7.40 -12.32 25.72
C PRO A 166 6.27 -11.47 25.16
N ASN A 167 5.19 -12.12 24.73
CA ASN A 167 4.00 -11.52 24.13
C ASN A 167 4.17 -10.91 22.73
N HIS A 168 5.30 -11.09 22.04
CA HIS A 168 5.49 -10.54 20.69
C HIS A 168 4.39 -10.97 19.72
N GLN A 169 4.05 -12.26 19.72
CA GLN A 169 3.00 -12.78 18.83
C GLN A 169 1.63 -12.16 19.13
N ALA A 170 1.25 -12.05 20.41
CA ALA A 170 -0.01 -11.41 20.81
C ALA A 170 -0.04 -9.92 20.46
N MET A 171 1.09 -9.22 20.58
CA MET A 171 1.21 -7.80 20.21
C MET A 171 1.08 -7.61 18.69
N VAL A 172 1.73 -8.46 17.90
CA VAL A 172 1.61 -8.43 16.43
C VAL A 172 0.18 -8.73 16.02
N GLU A 173 -0.44 -9.80 16.55
CA GLU A 173 -1.84 -10.14 16.26
C GLU A 173 -2.79 -8.99 16.64
N ALA A 174 -2.61 -8.35 17.80
CA ALA A 174 -3.42 -7.21 18.22
C ALA A 174 -3.22 -5.96 17.33
N SER A 175 -1.97 -5.66 16.97
CA SER A 175 -1.67 -4.54 16.05
C SER A 175 -2.26 -4.80 14.67
N THR A 176 -2.16 -6.03 14.19
CA THR A 176 -2.72 -6.46 12.92
C THR A 176 -4.24 -6.36 12.92
N ALA A 177 -4.90 -6.86 13.97
CA ALA A 177 -6.35 -6.75 14.11
C ALA A 177 -6.78 -5.29 14.10
N ALA A 178 -6.07 -4.40 14.79
CA ALA A 178 -6.34 -2.97 14.77
C ALA A 178 -6.14 -2.35 13.37
N ILE A 179 -5.11 -2.76 12.63
CA ILE A 179 -4.87 -2.31 11.24
C ILE A 179 -5.98 -2.80 10.32
N LEU A 180 -6.43 -4.05 10.46
CA LEU A 180 -7.49 -4.63 9.63
C LEU A 180 -8.85 -4.03 9.97
N GLU A 181 -9.11 -3.77 11.24
CA GLU A 181 -10.31 -3.05 11.67
C GLU A 181 -10.30 -1.61 11.13
N ASP A 182 -9.16 -0.93 11.19
CA ASP A 182 -8.96 0.39 10.56
C ASP A 182 -9.04 0.30 9.02
N ALA A 183 -8.55 -0.77 8.39
CA ALA A 183 -8.61 -1.01 6.95
C ALA A 183 -10.04 -1.29 6.48
N ALA A 184 -10.81 -2.11 7.18
CA ALA A 184 -12.24 -2.32 6.94
C ALA A 184 -13.03 -1.01 7.12
N ASN A 185 -12.64 -0.20 8.11
CA ASN A 185 -13.16 1.15 8.28
C ASN A 185 -12.68 2.12 7.17
N ARG A 186 -11.56 1.83 6.50
CA ARG A 186 -10.93 2.58 5.39
C ARG A 186 -11.25 2.08 3.99
N GLU A 187 -11.90 0.94 3.79
CA GLU A 187 -12.44 0.55 2.48
C GLU A 187 -13.47 1.61 1.99
N GLY A 188 -13.95 2.50 2.87
CA GLY A 188 -14.62 3.76 2.54
C GLY A 188 -13.81 5.06 2.70
N ARG A 189 -12.53 5.02 3.11
CA ARG A 189 -11.75 6.19 3.59
C ARG A 189 -10.28 6.27 3.15
N GLY A 190 -9.95 5.96 1.90
CA GLY A 190 -8.59 6.13 1.37
C GLY A 190 -8.09 7.58 1.37
N GLY A 191 -7.27 7.98 2.34
CA GLY A 191 -6.68 9.31 2.46
C GLY A 191 -6.84 9.84 3.88
N GLY A 192 -5.73 10.27 4.51
CA GLY A 192 -5.50 10.48 5.95
C GLY A 192 -6.43 11.40 6.77
N MET A 193 -7.61 11.73 6.26
CA MET A 193 -8.71 12.28 7.05
C MET A 193 -9.60 11.16 7.60
N SER A 194 -9.71 11.06 8.93
CA SER A 194 -10.61 10.10 9.58
C SER A 194 -12.10 10.43 9.41
N LYS A 195 -12.43 11.67 9.03
CA LYS A 195 -13.79 12.17 8.85
C LYS A 195 -14.47 11.55 7.60
N THR A 196 -15.78 11.35 7.68
CA THR A 196 -16.64 11.06 6.52
C THR A 196 -16.91 12.36 5.78
N LEU A 197 -16.94 12.35 4.45
CA LEU A 197 -17.28 13.55 3.66
C LEU A 197 -18.77 13.84 3.79
N ASP A 198 -19.10 15.10 4.04
CA ASP A 198 -20.45 15.66 3.97
C ASP A 198 -20.41 17.06 3.32
N LEU A 199 -21.57 17.70 3.13
CA LEU A 199 -21.64 19.01 2.49
C LEU A 199 -20.98 20.13 3.31
N ASP A 200 -20.83 19.95 4.63
CA ASP A 200 -20.28 20.94 5.55
C ASP A 200 -18.75 20.88 5.60
N ASN A 201 -18.15 19.71 5.37
CA ASN A 201 -16.71 19.52 5.38
C ASN A 201 -16.07 19.28 4.00
N ALA A 202 -16.84 19.22 2.91
CA ALA A 202 -16.33 18.95 1.56
C ALA A 202 -15.18 19.88 1.13
N GLU A 203 -15.23 21.16 1.52
CA GLU A 203 -14.16 22.13 1.25
C GLU A 203 -12.85 21.77 1.99
N GLU A 204 -12.90 21.15 3.16
CA GLU A 204 -11.71 20.67 3.87
C GLU A 204 -11.00 19.58 3.05
N PHE A 205 -11.75 18.74 2.34
CA PHE A 205 -11.18 17.72 1.46
C PHE A 205 -10.54 18.34 0.23
N PHE A 206 -11.23 19.25 -0.47
CA PHE A 206 -10.73 19.83 -1.72
C PHE A 206 -9.54 20.78 -1.53
N ASN A 207 -9.43 21.42 -0.36
CA ASN A 207 -8.31 22.32 -0.05
C ASN A 207 -7.17 21.62 0.70
N HIS A 208 -7.26 20.30 0.90
CA HIS A 208 -6.24 19.53 1.61
C HIS A 208 -4.90 19.51 0.84
N ALA A 209 -3.77 19.57 1.54
CA ALA A 209 -2.44 19.57 0.92
C ALA A 209 -2.12 18.23 0.21
N ASP A 210 -2.51 17.11 0.82
CA ASP A 210 -2.36 15.79 0.22
C ASP A 210 -3.41 15.52 -0.88
N VAL A 211 -2.92 15.24 -2.09
CA VAL A 211 -3.72 14.88 -3.26
C VAL A 211 -4.56 13.62 -3.07
N ARG A 212 -4.12 12.66 -2.25
CA ARG A 212 -4.91 11.45 -1.97
C ARG A 212 -6.21 11.79 -1.24
N VAL A 213 -6.17 12.76 -0.32
CA VAL A 213 -7.36 13.25 0.37
C VAL A 213 -8.30 13.97 -0.60
N ARG A 214 -7.76 14.78 -1.53
CA ARG A 214 -8.55 15.44 -2.56
C ARG A 214 -9.22 14.45 -3.52
N ALA A 215 -8.48 13.45 -4.01
CA ALA A 215 -8.99 12.37 -4.87
C ALA A 215 -10.15 11.61 -4.20
N ARG A 216 -10.04 11.36 -2.90
CA ARG A 216 -11.15 10.81 -2.12
C ARG A 216 -12.33 11.77 -2.01
N GLY A 217 -12.07 13.05 -1.77
CA GLY A 217 -13.11 14.08 -1.76
C GLY A 217 -13.94 14.06 -3.05
N VAL A 218 -13.28 13.89 -4.19
CA VAL A 218 -13.92 13.72 -5.51
C VAL A 218 -14.86 12.50 -5.49
N ARG A 219 -14.33 11.31 -5.18
CA ARG A 219 -15.10 10.06 -5.17
C ARG A 219 -16.31 10.14 -4.27
N GLU A 220 -16.14 10.60 -3.03
CA GLU A 220 -17.22 10.66 -2.05
C GLU A 220 -18.26 11.72 -2.40
N MET A 221 -17.85 12.89 -2.90
CA MET A 221 -18.79 13.94 -3.31
C MET A 221 -19.65 13.48 -4.51
N ILE A 222 -19.05 12.79 -5.48
CA ILE A 222 -19.79 12.25 -6.62
C ILE A 222 -20.74 11.13 -6.17
N ARG A 223 -20.31 10.26 -5.26
CA ARG A 223 -21.21 9.27 -4.63
C ARG A 223 -22.39 9.94 -3.90
N VAL A 224 -22.14 11.04 -3.18
CA VAL A 224 -23.19 11.80 -2.51
C VAL A 224 -24.16 12.42 -3.52
N TRP A 225 -23.67 12.91 -4.66
CA TRP A 225 -24.49 13.37 -5.78
C TRP A 225 -25.40 12.28 -6.35
N ASP A 226 -24.83 11.10 -6.61
CA ASP A 226 -25.57 9.95 -7.15
C ASP A 226 -26.72 9.54 -6.20
N LEU A 227 -26.39 9.29 -4.93
CA LEU A 227 -27.35 8.86 -3.91
C LEU A 227 -28.39 9.95 -3.56
N GLY A 228 -28.04 11.22 -3.75
CA GLY A 228 -28.84 12.36 -3.30
C GLY A 228 -29.89 12.86 -4.29
N SER A 229 -30.65 11.98 -4.95
CA SER A 229 -31.63 12.35 -5.99
C SER A 229 -32.60 13.48 -5.61
N GLN A 230 -33.02 13.56 -4.34
CA GLN A 230 -33.88 14.63 -3.81
C GLN A 230 -33.17 15.98 -3.62
N LYS A 231 -31.84 16.00 -3.53
CA LYS A 231 -31.01 17.19 -3.31
C LYS A 231 -30.24 17.65 -4.55
N ARG A 232 -30.36 16.98 -5.70
CA ARG A 232 -29.69 17.38 -6.97
C ARG A 232 -30.07 18.80 -7.46
N GLY A 233 -31.20 19.34 -7.00
CA GLY A 233 -31.62 20.72 -7.24
C GLY A 233 -31.01 21.76 -6.28
N ASP A 234 -30.30 21.34 -5.23
CA ASP A 234 -29.63 22.23 -4.28
C ASP A 234 -28.39 22.88 -4.92
N ALA A 235 -28.38 24.21 -4.95
CA ALA A 235 -27.28 25.00 -5.49
C ALA A 235 -25.94 24.69 -4.79
N ARG A 236 -25.96 24.40 -3.48
CA ARG A 236 -24.76 24.06 -2.71
C ARG A 236 -24.20 22.70 -3.14
N MET A 237 -25.07 21.70 -3.28
CA MET A 237 -24.67 20.36 -3.73
C MET A 237 -24.10 20.42 -5.15
N ARG A 238 -24.73 21.18 -6.05
CA ARG A 238 -24.25 21.36 -7.41
C ARG A 238 -22.90 22.07 -7.45
N ALA A 239 -22.69 23.10 -6.64
CA ALA A 239 -21.40 23.81 -6.57
C ALA A 239 -20.27 22.90 -6.06
N LEU A 240 -20.52 22.10 -5.01
CA LEU A 240 -19.53 21.14 -4.49
C LEU A 240 -19.25 20.00 -5.48
N THR A 241 -20.26 19.55 -6.22
CA THR A 241 -20.08 18.54 -7.28
C THR A 241 -19.28 19.11 -8.46
N GLN A 242 -19.50 20.38 -8.81
CA GLN A 242 -18.67 21.08 -9.81
C GLN A 242 -17.22 21.16 -9.33
N ARG A 243 -16.99 21.46 -8.05
CA ARG A 243 -15.65 21.48 -7.45
C ARG A 243 -14.97 20.12 -7.48
N ALA A 244 -15.73 19.05 -7.20
CA ALA A 244 -15.26 17.67 -7.33
C ALA A 244 -14.86 17.33 -8.77
N TYR A 245 -15.69 17.73 -9.75
CA TYR A 245 -15.38 17.58 -11.16
C TYR A 245 -14.07 18.32 -11.53
N ASP A 246 -13.94 19.59 -11.15
CA ASP A 246 -12.74 20.38 -11.49
C ASP A 246 -11.46 19.75 -10.89
N GLU A 247 -11.53 19.27 -9.65
CA GLU A 247 -10.42 18.58 -9.00
C GLU A 247 -10.10 17.23 -9.65
N ALA A 248 -11.11 16.48 -10.09
CA ALA A 248 -10.93 15.24 -10.83
C ALA A 248 -10.20 15.49 -12.16
N ILE A 249 -10.61 16.51 -12.93
CA ILE A 249 -9.93 16.92 -14.17
C ILE A 249 -8.47 17.28 -13.89
N ARG A 250 -8.20 17.99 -12.78
CA ARG A 250 -6.84 18.35 -12.39
C ARG A 250 -6.00 17.13 -12.05
N ILE A 251 -6.53 16.18 -11.28
CA ILE A 251 -5.84 14.93 -10.93
C ILE A 251 -5.60 14.07 -12.17
N LEU A 252 -6.59 13.92 -13.05
CA LEU A 252 -6.42 13.18 -14.31
C LEU A 252 -5.37 13.83 -15.21
N SER A 253 -5.34 15.16 -15.30
CA SER A 253 -4.39 15.88 -16.17
C SER A 253 -2.97 15.90 -15.61
N TYR A 254 -2.79 16.12 -14.31
CA TYR A 254 -1.46 16.40 -13.71
C TYR A 254 -0.99 15.36 -12.70
N GLY A 255 -1.84 14.41 -12.31
CA GLY A 255 -1.50 13.34 -11.37
C GLY A 255 -1.34 13.84 -9.94
N ALA A 256 -0.44 13.20 -9.21
CA ALA A 256 -0.19 13.50 -7.80
C ALA A 256 0.68 14.76 -7.58
N GLY A 257 1.11 15.44 -8.65
CA GLY A 257 2.01 16.61 -8.64
C GLY A 257 3.36 16.34 -9.30
N ASP A 258 4.01 17.41 -9.77
CA ASP A 258 5.34 17.37 -10.41
C ASP A 258 6.49 17.17 -9.41
N ASP A 259 6.23 17.41 -8.12
CA ASP A 259 7.14 17.20 -6.99
C ASP A 259 7.30 15.73 -6.59
N ARG A 260 6.54 14.83 -7.23
CA ARG A 260 6.54 13.38 -6.99
C ARG A 260 7.01 12.63 -8.23
N PRO A 261 8.31 12.69 -8.56
CA PRO A 261 8.84 12.01 -9.74
C PRO A 261 8.75 10.48 -9.59
N GLY A 262 8.71 9.94 -8.36
CA GLY A 262 8.60 8.51 -8.11
C GLY A 262 9.67 7.74 -8.87
N ILE A 263 9.28 6.68 -9.56
CA ILE A 263 10.19 5.79 -10.27
C ILE A 263 10.89 6.46 -11.47
N MET A 264 10.35 7.58 -11.95
CA MET A 264 10.98 8.38 -13.00
C MET A 264 12.27 9.05 -12.53
N ALA A 265 12.45 9.23 -11.20
CA ALA A 265 13.68 9.77 -10.62
C ALA A 265 14.75 8.70 -10.33
N LEU A 266 14.53 7.42 -10.69
CA LEU A 266 15.55 6.38 -10.51
C LEU A 266 16.81 6.71 -11.32
N ASP A 267 17.87 7.13 -10.62
CA ASP A 267 19.20 7.45 -11.13
C ASP A 267 20.18 6.26 -11.09
N ARG A 268 19.81 5.20 -10.36
CA ARG A 268 20.59 3.98 -10.16
C ARG A 268 19.67 2.76 -10.10
N PRO A 269 20.21 1.53 -10.25
CA PRO A 269 19.40 0.31 -10.12
C PRO A 269 18.70 0.24 -8.76
N ALA A 270 17.46 -0.27 -8.74
CA ALA A 270 16.66 -0.37 -7.51
C ALA A 270 17.41 -1.13 -6.40
N ASP A 271 18.13 -2.20 -6.74
CA ASP A 271 18.94 -2.98 -5.80
C ASP A 271 20.02 -2.14 -5.10
N ALA A 272 20.60 -1.15 -5.79
CA ALA A 272 21.64 -0.28 -5.26
C ALA A 272 21.08 0.87 -4.38
N MET A 273 19.76 0.97 -4.25
CA MET A 273 19.12 1.96 -3.41
C MET A 273 19.00 1.47 -1.97
N GLU A 274 19.24 2.40 -1.04
CA GLU A 274 18.89 2.22 0.37
C GLU A 274 17.36 2.13 0.52
N ILE A 275 16.88 1.34 1.48
CA ILE A 275 15.48 0.92 1.54
C ILE A 275 14.53 2.09 1.82
N HIS A 276 14.93 3.08 2.62
CA HIS A 276 14.09 4.23 2.91
C HIS A 276 13.94 5.13 1.68
N ALA A 277 15.05 5.35 0.94
CA ALA A 277 15.00 6.03 -0.35
C ALA A 277 14.11 5.29 -1.37
N TRP A 278 14.21 3.96 -1.41
CA TRP A 278 13.36 3.13 -2.26
C TRP A 278 11.88 3.21 -1.87
N SER A 279 11.56 3.07 -0.58
CA SER A 279 10.18 3.14 -0.08
C SER A 279 9.54 4.48 -0.43
N ALA A 280 10.26 5.59 -0.27
CA ALA A 280 9.76 6.91 -0.63
C ALA A 280 9.44 7.02 -2.14
N ILE A 281 10.27 6.42 -2.99
CA ILE A 281 10.03 6.36 -4.44
C ILE A 281 8.80 5.50 -4.77
N ALA A 282 8.69 4.32 -4.16
CA ALA A 282 7.56 3.42 -4.37
C ALA A 282 6.24 4.06 -3.90
N ASP A 283 6.23 4.70 -2.73
CA ASP A 283 5.06 5.41 -2.19
C ASP A 283 4.65 6.59 -3.09
N GLN A 284 5.61 7.33 -3.64
CA GLN A 284 5.33 8.38 -4.62
C GLN A 284 4.73 7.81 -5.91
N GLU A 285 5.25 6.69 -6.40
CA GLU A 285 4.74 6.03 -7.62
C GLU A 285 3.31 5.52 -7.42
N GLU A 286 3.06 4.86 -6.28
CA GLU A 286 1.73 4.43 -5.89
C GLU A 286 0.77 5.62 -5.77
N ALA A 287 1.24 6.78 -5.29
CA ALA A 287 0.40 7.98 -5.28
C ALA A 287 0.00 8.43 -6.69
N GLN A 288 0.90 8.34 -7.67
CA GLN A 288 0.64 8.76 -9.05
C GLN A 288 -0.39 7.86 -9.74
N GLN A 289 -0.29 6.54 -9.54
CA GLN A 289 -1.26 5.58 -10.07
C GLN A 289 -2.57 5.60 -9.26
N GLY A 290 -2.51 5.43 -7.95
CA GLY A 290 -3.70 5.27 -7.10
C GLY A 290 -4.60 6.50 -7.02
N THR A 291 -4.07 7.72 -7.15
CA THR A 291 -4.93 8.92 -7.22
C THR A 291 -5.73 8.99 -8.51
N THR A 292 -5.17 8.49 -9.61
CA THR A 292 -5.86 8.38 -10.90
C THR A 292 -6.99 7.36 -10.81
N ASP A 293 -6.68 6.19 -10.24
CA ASP A 293 -7.64 5.10 -10.02
C ASP A 293 -8.91 5.56 -9.25
N LEU A 294 -8.71 6.35 -8.19
CA LEU A 294 -9.80 6.86 -7.36
C LEU A 294 -10.76 7.81 -8.07
N VAL A 295 -10.35 8.46 -9.16
CA VAL A 295 -11.16 9.50 -9.83
C VAL A 295 -11.73 9.09 -11.18
N ILE A 296 -11.27 7.98 -11.79
CA ILE A 296 -11.76 7.53 -13.10
C ILE A 296 -13.23 7.11 -13.04
N SER A 297 -13.59 6.18 -12.16
CA SER A 297 -14.98 5.70 -12.05
C SER A 297 -15.94 6.85 -11.73
N PRO A 298 -15.66 7.73 -10.72
CA PRO A 298 -16.54 8.86 -10.45
C PRO A 298 -16.74 9.81 -11.64
N ILE A 299 -15.71 10.03 -12.45
CA ILE A 299 -15.82 10.86 -13.67
C ILE A 299 -16.74 10.21 -14.70
N LYS A 300 -16.70 8.88 -14.87
CA LYS A 300 -17.63 8.15 -15.73
C LYS A 300 -19.06 8.26 -15.22
N ASP A 301 -19.26 8.12 -13.91
CA ASP A 301 -20.59 8.20 -13.28
C ASP A 301 -21.22 9.58 -13.53
N LEU A 302 -20.45 10.67 -13.35
CA LEU A 302 -20.93 12.02 -13.68
C LEU A 302 -21.31 12.22 -15.16
N ALA A 303 -20.60 11.55 -16.09
CA ALA A 303 -20.90 11.63 -17.51
C ALA A 303 -22.20 10.90 -17.85
N ALA A 304 -22.46 9.76 -17.21
CA ALA A 304 -23.69 9.00 -17.35
C ALA A 304 -24.91 9.72 -16.75
N GLU A 305 -24.72 10.45 -15.66
CA GLU A 305 -25.79 11.07 -14.84
C GLU A 305 -26.33 12.43 -15.33
N LYS A 306 -26.04 12.83 -16.57
CA LYS A 306 -26.49 14.11 -17.13
C LYS A 306 -26.04 15.35 -16.35
N PHE A 307 -24.91 15.26 -15.63
CA PHE A 307 -24.34 16.41 -14.92
C PHE A 307 -23.56 17.33 -15.86
N MET A 308 -22.70 16.73 -16.69
CA MET A 308 -21.71 17.46 -17.49
C MET A 308 -22.36 18.24 -18.65
N THR A 309 -21.80 19.40 -18.99
CA THR A 309 -22.04 20.05 -20.28
C THR A 309 -21.24 19.36 -21.41
N PRO A 310 -21.52 19.63 -22.69
CA PRO A 310 -20.72 19.06 -23.79
C PRO A 310 -19.23 19.41 -23.67
N GLN A 311 -18.93 20.66 -23.31
CA GLN A 311 -17.56 21.13 -23.10
C GLN A 311 -16.88 20.41 -21.92
N GLN A 312 -17.62 20.16 -20.84
CA GLN A 312 -17.08 19.40 -19.70
C GLN A 312 -16.83 17.94 -20.06
N SER A 313 -17.72 17.32 -20.84
CA SER A 313 -17.50 15.97 -21.36
C SER A 313 -16.24 15.88 -22.22
N GLU A 314 -16.02 16.85 -23.11
CA GLU A 314 -14.78 16.92 -23.92
C GLU A 314 -13.53 17.12 -23.05
N GLN A 315 -13.60 18.00 -22.03
CA GLN A 315 -12.51 18.21 -21.07
C GLN A 315 -12.18 16.93 -20.29
N ALA A 316 -13.19 16.18 -19.84
CA ALA A 316 -13.01 14.91 -19.16
C ALA A 316 -12.29 13.88 -20.06
N ARG A 317 -12.72 13.75 -21.32
CA ARG A 317 -12.04 12.88 -22.29
C ARG A 317 -10.59 13.31 -22.53
N ALA A 318 -10.33 14.61 -22.68
CA ALA A 318 -8.97 15.11 -22.83
C ALA A 318 -8.10 14.80 -21.59
N ALA A 319 -8.66 14.94 -20.38
CA ALA A 319 -7.98 14.62 -19.14
C ALA A 319 -7.67 13.12 -18.99
N LEU A 320 -8.57 12.24 -19.41
CA LEU A 320 -8.30 10.79 -19.49
C LEU A 320 -7.15 10.49 -20.47
N GLY A 321 -7.12 11.16 -21.63
CA GLY A 321 -6.00 11.07 -22.57
C GLY A 321 -4.67 11.52 -21.98
N HIS A 322 -4.65 12.63 -21.23
CA HIS A 322 -3.48 13.09 -20.50
C HIS A 322 -3.02 12.09 -19.43
N ALA A 323 -3.96 11.47 -18.70
CA ALA A 323 -3.66 10.45 -17.71
C ALA A 323 -2.96 9.24 -18.34
N ILE A 324 -3.47 8.73 -19.47
CA ILE A 324 -2.84 7.63 -20.21
C ILE A 324 -1.44 8.03 -20.67
N ALA A 325 -1.29 9.19 -21.32
CA ALA A 325 -0.01 9.67 -21.82
C ALA A 325 1.03 9.83 -20.69
N ARG A 326 0.60 10.18 -19.47
CA ARG A 326 1.46 10.28 -18.29
C ARG A 326 1.81 8.92 -17.68
N LEU A 327 0.82 8.05 -17.48
CA LEU A 327 1.00 6.79 -16.75
C LEU A 327 1.68 5.70 -17.60
N GLN A 328 1.54 5.73 -18.92
CA GLN A 328 2.14 4.74 -19.81
C GLN A 328 3.69 4.71 -19.76
N PRO A 329 4.43 5.83 -19.88
CA PRO A 329 5.90 5.81 -19.73
C PRO A 329 6.34 5.44 -18.31
N ARG A 330 5.55 5.78 -17.28
CA ARG A 330 5.78 5.36 -15.89
C ARG A 330 5.68 3.85 -15.73
N ALA A 331 4.61 3.23 -16.24
CA ALA A 331 4.42 1.79 -16.24
C ALA A 331 5.59 1.05 -16.91
N GLN A 332 6.05 1.56 -18.07
CA GLN A 332 7.23 1.01 -18.75
C GLN A 332 8.50 1.12 -17.88
N ARG A 333 8.67 2.23 -17.15
CA ARG A 333 9.81 2.40 -16.24
C ARG A 333 9.76 1.43 -15.06
N VAL A 334 8.58 1.15 -14.50
CA VAL A 334 8.38 0.12 -13.47
C VAL A 334 8.74 -1.26 -14.01
N GLU A 335 8.28 -1.62 -15.21
CA GLU A 335 8.60 -2.90 -15.85
C GLU A 335 10.12 -3.06 -16.10
N GLN A 336 10.79 -1.99 -16.54
CA GLN A 336 12.25 -1.97 -16.71
C GLN A 336 12.99 -2.16 -15.38
N ALA A 337 12.56 -1.46 -14.32
CA ALA A 337 13.13 -1.62 -12.98
C ALA A 337 12.92 -3.06 -12.49
N PHE A 338 11.73 -3.63 -12.67
CA PHE A 338 11.41 -5.00 -12.28
C PHE A 338 12.32 -6.04 -12.95
N GLY A 339 12.60 -5.87 -14.24
CA GLY A 339 13.47 -6.79 -14.99
C GLY A 339 14.92 -6.85 -14.49
N SER A 340 15.40 -5.77 -13.86
CA SER A 340 16.79 -5.65 -13.39
C SER A 340 16.96 -5.82 -11.87
N THR A 341 15.87 -5.77 -11.11
CA THR A 341 15.87 -5.87 -9.63
C THR A 341 15.95 -7.33 -9.21
N ARG A 342 16.87 -7.66 -8.28
CA ARG A 342 17.04 -8.98 -7.68
C ARG A 342 16.55 -9.03 -6.23
N ASP A 343 16.51 -7.90 -5.53
CA ASP A 343 15.94 -7.83 -4.19
C ASP A 343 14.45 -8.20 -4.22
N GLU A 344 14.08 -9.24 -3.47
CA GLU A 344 12.72 -9.80 -3.51
C GLU A 344 11.65 -8.82 -3.01
N LEU A 345 11.95 -8.01 -1.99
CA LEU A 345 11.02 -7.02 -1.46
C LEU A 345 10.73 -5.94 -2.52
N LYS A 346 11.78 -5.41 -3.14
CA LYS A 346 11.64 -4.40 -4.20
C LYS A 346 10.94 -4.98 -5.43
N ARG A 347 11.22 -6.24 -5.78
CA ARG A 347 10.52 -6.97 -6.85
C ARG A 347 9.03 -7.12 -6.56
N THR A 348 8.63 -7.50 -5.35
CA THR A 348 7.21 -7.63 -4.98
C THR A 348 6.48 -6.29 -5.07
N GLN A 349 7.09 -5.20 -4.59
CA GLN A 349 6.51 -3.86 -4.70
C GLN A 349 6.39 -3.40 -6.17
N LEU A 350 7.43 -3.60 -6.98
CA LEU A 350 7.40 -3.33 -8.41
C LEU A 350 6.33 -4.15 -9.13
N ARG A 351 6.16 -5.42 -8.74
CA ARG A 351 5.11 -6.27 -9.30
C ARG A 351 3.72 -5.73 -9.00
N SER A 352 3.47 -5.34 -7.75
CA SER A 352 2.21 -4.72 -7.34
C SER A 352 1.93 -3.44 -8.14
N LEU A 353 2.95 -2.59 -8.35
CA LEU A 353 2.82 -1.41 -9.21
C LEU A 353 2.51 -1.77 -10.67
N ILE A 354 3.17 -2.79 -11.25
CA ILE A 354 2.88 -3.25 -12.62
C ILE A 354 1.42 -3.68 -12.76
N ASP A 355 0.93 -4.48 -11.82
CA ASP A 355 -0.44 -4.98 -11.86
C ASP A 355 -1.45 -3.82 -11.66
N GLY A 356 -1.16 -2.86 -10.76
CA GLY A 356 -1.94 -1.63 -10.60
C GLY A 356 -1.96 -0.75 -11.84
N TYR A 357 -0.82 -0.53 -12.49
CA TYR A 357 -0.73 0.22 -13.74
C TYR A 357 -1.53 -0.43 -14.87
N ARG A 358 -1.49 -1.77 -14.98
CA ARG A 358 -2.24 -2.50 -16.00
C ARG A 358 -3.75 -2.35 -15.79
N SER A 359 -4.21 -2.45 -14.54
CA SER A 359 -5.61 -2.20 -14.19
C SER A 359 -6.03 -0.78 -14.57
N THR A 360 -5.36 0.23 -13.99
CA THR A 360 -5.75 1.63 -14.19
C THR A 360 -5.62 2.08 -15.64
N LEU A 361 -4.60 1.64 -16.39
CA LEU A 361 -4.49 1.95 -17.82
C LEU A 361 -5.58 1.26 -18.64
N GLY A 362 -5.97 0.03 -18.28
CA GLY A 362 -7.12 -0.67 -18.86
C GLY A 362 -8.40 0.12 -18.62
N ASP A 363 -8.67 0.47 -17.35
CA ASP A 363 -9.86 1.23 -16.95
C ASP A 363 -9.94 2.60 -17.64
N LEU A 364 -8.80 3.29 -17.83
CA LEU A 364 -8.72 4.54 -18.58
C LEU A 364 -9.04 4.36 -20.07
N GLN A 365 -8.50 3.30 -20.69
CA GLN A 365 -8.75 2.99 -22.10
C GLN A 365 -10.20 2.61 -22.32
N ASP A 366 -10.77 1.77 -21.46
CA ASP A 366 -12.16 1.39 -21.47
C ASP A 366 -13.06 2.61 -21.25
N ALA A 367 -12.71 3.50 -20.29
CA ALA A 367 -13.42 4.76 -20.09
C ALA A 367 -13.43 5.64 -21.35
N LEU A 368 -12.33 5.74 -22.08
CA LEU A 368 -12.26 6.52 -23.31
C LEU A 368 -13.02 5.90 -24.49
N ASN A 369 -12.95 4.57 -24.62
CA ASN A 369 -13.60 3.83 -25.68
C ASN A 369 -15.12 3.82 -25.51
N ASP A 370 -15.57 3.59 -24.28
CA ASP A 370 -16.98 3.47 -23.91
C ASP A 370 -17.56 4.80 -23.38
N TRP A 371 -16.95 5.93 -23.76
CA TRP A 371 -17.37 7.23 -23.25
C TRP A 371 -18.75 7.63 -23.79
N GLU A 372 -19.79 7.40 -22.99
CA GLU A 372 -21.15 7.82 -23.28
C GLU A 372 -21.47 9.17 -22.61
N TYR A 373 -21.79 10.18 -23.42
CA TYR A 373 -22.24 11.49 -22.93
C TYR A 373 -23.77 11.58 -22.98
N ASN A 374 -24.39 11.72 -21.81
CA ASN A 374 -25.81 12.01 -21.70
C ASN A 374 -26.01 13.50 -21.37
N PRO A 375 -26.56 14.33 -22.27
CA PRO A 375 -26.73 15.75 -22.00
C PRO A 375 -27.76 16.04 -20.88
N PRO A 376 -27.56 17.09 -20.07
CA PRO A 376 -28.58 17.62 -19.16
C PRO A 376 -29.82 18.05 -19.95
N GLU A 377 -31.01 17.78 -19.41
CA GLU A 377 -32.29 18.07 -20.09
C GLU A 377 -32.47 19.55 -20.47
N THR A 378 -31.80 20.46 -19.77
CA THR A 378 -31.79 21.90 -20.08
C THR A 378 -30.80 22.32 -21.18
N ALA A 379 -29.79 21.49 -21.47
CA ALA A 379 -28.73 21.79 -22.45
C ALA A 379 -29.13 21.43 -23.90
N ALA A 380 -30.09 20.50 -24.08
CA ALA A 380 -30.62 20.12 -25.39
C ALA A 380 -31.27 21.32 -26.13
N THR A 381 -31.74 22.32 -25.39
CA THR A 381 -32.34 23.56 -25.93
C THR A 381 -31.34 24.72 -26.13
N ALA A 382 -30.15 24.67 -25.52
CA ALA A 382 -29.19 25.78 -25.53
C ALA A 382 -28.06 25.64 -26.56
N ALA A 383 -27.86 24.45 -27.13
CA ALA A 383 -26.81 24.18 -28.13
C ALA A 383 -26.98 24.92 -29.48
N ALA A 384 -28.05 25.72 -29.65
CA ALA A 384 -28.29 26.55 -30.83
C ALA A 384 -27.65 27.95 -30.77
N ALA A 385 -27.01 28.35 -29.66
CA ALA A 385 -26.51 29.72 -29.55
C ALA A 385 -25.15 29.85 -28.84
N SER A 386 -24.19 30.32 -29.63
CA SER A 386 -23.05 31.17 -29.27
C SER A 386 -21.70 30.52 -28.94
N VAL A 387 -20.68 31.26 -29.40
CA VAL A 387 -19.30 30.89 -29.72
C VAL A 387 -18.37 31.63 -28.76
N SER A 388 -17.36 30.91 -28.25
CA SER A 388 -16.04 31.27 -27.71
C SER A 388 -15.83 32.50 -26.81
N PRO A 389 -15.04 32.33 -25.72
CA PRO A 389 -14.09 33.37 -25.32
C PRO A 389 -12.64 32.85 -25.10
N SER A 390 -11.73 33.82 -25.18
CA SER A 390 -10.26 33.74 -25.10
C SER A 390 -9.75 33.75 -23.65
N PHE A 391 -8.64 33.04 -23.36
CA PHE A 391 -7.96 32.97 -22.06
C PHE A 391 -6.69 33.83 -22.01
N GLY A 392 -6.44 34.49 -20.88
CA GLY A 392 -5.18 35.13 -20.53
C GLY A 392 -4.58 34.53 -19.24
N SER A 393 -3.25 34.38 -19.20
CA SER A 393 -2.42 33.93 -18.06
C SER A 393 -1.79 35.12 -17.31
N PRO A 394 -1.32 34.99 -16.04
CA PRO A 394 0.11 34.64 -15.79
C PRO A 394 0.51 33.94 -14.43
N SER A 395 1.62 33.16 -14.49
CA SER A 395 2.85 32.95 -13.67
C SER A 395 3.06 33.19 -12.13
N PRO A 396 4.16 32.63 -11.51
CA PRO A 396 4.24 32.09 -10.13
C PRO A 396 5.26 32.76 -9.15
N SER A 397 5.41 32.24 -7.90
CA SER A 397 6.55 32.51 -6.99
C SER A 397 6.80 31.41 -5.92
N ALA A 398 8.03 31.38 -5.39
CA ALA A 398 8.76 30.22 -4.85
C ALA A 398 9.05 30.20 -3.31
N ALA A 399 9.32 28.98 -2.81
CA ALA A 399 10.22 28.44 -1.76
C ALA A 399 10.61 29.20 -0.45
N ILE A 400 10.87 28.43 0.63
CA ILE A 400 12.08 28.46 1.51
C ILE A 400 12.04 27.26 2.50
N ALA A 401 13.22 26.69 2.81
CA ALA A 401 13.49 25.65 3.82
C ALA A 401 14.65 26.06 4.75
N VAL A 402 14.66 25.61 6.03
CA VAL A 402 15.84 25.55 6.94
C VAL A 402 15.56 24.61 8.18
N PRO A 403 16.55 24.18 9.02
CA PRO A 403 16.78 22.75 9.34
C PRO A 403 17.02 22.38 10.85
N THR A 404 17.41 21.11 11.11
CA THR A 404 18.11 20.48 12.29
C THR A 404 17.35 20.29 13.62
N PRO A 405 17.77 19.41 14.60
CA PRO A 405 18.94 18.52 14.74
C PRO A 405 18.66 17.05 15.19
N SER A 406 19.76 16.30 15.43
CA SER A 406 19.94 14.87 15.75
C SER A 406 19.36 14.30 17.05
N SER A 407 18.90 13.04 17.03
CA SER A 407 18.56 12.22 18.22
C SER A 407 18.98 10.74 18.06
N GLY A 408 19.58 10.15 19.11
CA GLY A 408 20.28 8.86 19.11
C GLY A 408 19.43 7.58 19.02
N PHE A 409 20.05 6.41 19.23
CA PHE A 409 19.55 5.03 18.95
C PHE A 409 18.10 4.69 19.40
N MET A 410 17.55 5.33 20.43
CA MET A 410 16.12 5.18 20.80
C MET A 410 15.16 5.91 19.84
N ALA A 411 15.64 6.95 19.16
CA ALA A 411 14.99 7.52 17.99
C ALA A 411 15.11 6.56 16.81
N VAL A 412 16.24 5.86 16.62
CA VAL A 412 16.37 4.85 15.55
C VAL A 412 15.32 3.75 15.71
N LEU A 413 15.19 3.10 16.89
CA LEU A 413 14.18 2.05 17.09
C LEU A 413 12.72 2.53 17.02
N LYS A 414 12.43 3.80 17.34
CA LYS A 414 11.09 4.42 17.18
C LYS A 414 10.86 5.02 15.79
N SER A 415 11.93 5.32 15.04
CA SER A 415 11.94 5.83 13.68
C SER A 415 12.13 4.75 12.65
N LEU A 416 12.35 3.50 13.06
CA LEU A 416 12.34 2.34 12.18
C LEU A 416 10.89 2.18 11.69
N PRO A 417 10.56 2.60 10.46
CA PRO A 417 9.30 2.29 9.84
C PRO A 417 9.45 0.85 9.32
N ILE A 418 9.83 -0.09 10.17
CA ILE A 418 10.06 -1.49 9.76
C ILE A 418 8.80 -2.30 10.03
N ILE A 419 7.98 -1.92 11.02
CA ILE A 419 6.73 -2.64 11.29
C ILE A 419 5.78 -2.49 10.08
N GLY A 420 5.56 -1.29 9.53
CA GLY A 420 4.65 -1.13 8.37
C GLY A 420 5.06 -1.92 7.11
N PRO A 421 6.32 -1.83 6.64
CA PRO A 421 6.84 -2.58 5.50
C PRO A 421 7.03 -4.08 5.78
N LEU A 422 7.40 -4.50 7.01
CA LEU A 422 7.35 -5.92 7.37
C LEU A 422 5.91 -6.41 7.33
N LEU A 423 4.95 -5.69 7.90
CA LEU A 423 3.54 -6.06 7.85
C LEU A 423 3.05 -6.16 6.39
N ARG A 424 3.34 -5.18 5.52
CA ARG A 424 3.02 -5.28 4.08
C ARG A 424 3.73 -6.45 3.40
N MET A 425 4.98 -6.75 3.75
CA MET A 425 5.73 -7.90 3.24
C MET A 425 5.15 -9.24 3.73
N LEU A 426 4.47 -9.22 4.88
CA LEU A 426 3.79 -10.33 5.53
C LEU A 426 2.29 -10.44 5.11
N GLY A 427 1.87 -9.62 4.14
CA GLY A 427 0.51 -9.60 3.60
C GLY A 427 -0.51 -8.79 4.39
N LEU A 428 -0.07 -7.77 5.14
CA LEU A 428 -0.90 -6.92 6.03
C LEU A 428 -0.98 -5.45 5.66
#